data_AF-A0AA88QTT3-F1
#
_entry.id   AF-A0AA88QTT3-F1
#
_cell.length_a   1.000
_cell.length_b   1.000
_cell.length_c   1.000
_cell.angle_alpha   90.00
_cell.angle_beta   90.00
_cell.angle_gamma   90.00
#
_symmetry.space_group_name_H-M   'P 1'
#
loop_
_entity.id
_entity.type
_entity.pdbx_description
1 polymer ?
#
loop_
_entity_poly.entity_id
_entity_poly.type
_entity_poly.pdbx_seq_one_letter_code
_entity_poly.pdbx_strand_id
1 'polypeptide(L)'
;MEMVAEEPAIASLAAALEQATQSAKQLPNATHPSQIHQIYSTLHSAHHHLSSFLSQSARLPPPTFLPHHHHPPPLNSVSSPVCSDDDDHEIEPMQVGDGDEEVEAGQSWKPTTTVEVVEERMRDCFIQNKRPKRPLSPSSAPRWRVSSRRL
;
A
#
# COMPACT_ATOMS: atom_id res chain seq x y z
N MET A 1 4.97 35.39 -0.55
CA MET A 1 3.93 35.07 0.46
C MET A 1 2.88 34.22 -0.24
N GLU A 2 3.17 32.93 -0.43
CA GLU A 2 2.15 31.93 -0.75
C GLU A 2 1.73 31.33 0.58
N MET A 3 0.69 31.90 1.17
CA MET A 3 -0.10 31.27 2.21
C MET A 3 -1.53 31.32 1.70
N VAL A 4 -2.34 30.30 2.03
CA VAL A 4 -3.80 30.28 1.80
C VAL A 4 -4.26 29.73 0.44
N ALA A 5 -4.08 28.42 0.25
CA ALA A 5 -5.00 27.62 -0.58
C ALA A 5 -5.19 26.18 -0.06
N GLU A 6 -4.66 25.82 1.11
CA GLU A 6 -4.74 24.45 1.64
C GLU A 6 -5.99 24.21 2.52
N GLU A 7 -6.47 25.26 3.18
CA GLU A 7 -7.66 25.21 4.04
C GLU A 7 -8.93 24.62 3.36
N PRO A 8 -9.27 24.98 2.10
CA PRO A 8 -10.42 24.36 1.43
C PRO A 8 -10.21 22.88 1.10
N ALA A 9 -8.97 22.44 0.90
CA ALA A 9 -8.66 21.04 0.61
C ALA A 9 -8.83 20.16 1.87
N ILE A 10 -8.38 20.65 3.02
CA ILE A 10 -8.55 19.97 4.32
C ILE A 10 -10.03 19.88 4.70
N ALA A 11 -10.79 20.98 4.57
CA ALA A 11 -12.22 20.98 4.85
C ALA A 11 -13.00 20.00 3.95
N SER A 12 -12.65 19.95 2.66
CA SER A 12 -13.21 18.98 1.71
C SER A 12 -12.91 17.54 2.09
N LEU A 13 -11.67 17.25 2.50
CA LEU A 13 -11.26 15.92 2.94
C LEU A 13 -12.01 15.49 4.20
N ALA A 14 -12.12 16.38 5.19
CA ALA A 14 -12.83 16.12 6.43
C ALA A 14 -14.31 15.80 6.17
N ALA A 15 -14.99 16.62 5.35
CA ALA A 15 -16.38 16.38 4.98
C ALA A 15 -16.57 15.04 4.23
N ALA A 16 -15.66 14.69 3.32
CA ALA A 16 -15.71 13.42 2.61
C ALA A 16 -15.53 12.20 3.55
N LEU A 17 -14.61 12.29 4.51
CA LEU A 17 -14.38 11.24 5.52
C LEU A 17 -15.58 11.10 6.47
N GLU A 18 -16.17 12.22 6.87
CA GLU A 18 -17.36 12.22 7.72
C GLU A 18 -18.54 11.56 6.98
N GLN A 19 -18.79 11.96 5.74
CA GLN A 19 -19.85 11.36 4.91
C GLN A 19 -19.60 9.86 4.70
N ALA A 20 -18.36 9.45 4.40
CA ALA A 20 -18.01 8.04 4.26
C ALA A 20 -18.29 7.27 5.55
N THR A 21 -17.95 7.83 6.71
CA THR A 21 -18.21 7.22 8.02
C THR A 21 -19.71 7.09 8.28
N GLN A 22 -20.49 8.14 8.01
CA GLN A 22 -21.95 8.09 8.14
C GLN A 22 -22.58 7.05 7.21
N SER A 23 -22.08 6.93 5.98
CA SER A 23 -22.53 5.91 5.03
C SER A 23 -22.16 4.49 5.47
N ALA A 24 -20.98 4.30 6.06
CA ALA A 24 -20.53 3.01 6.60
C ALA A 24 -21.43 2.53 7.75
N LYS A 25 -21.92 3.45 8.59
CA LYS A 25 -22.88 3.10 9.67
C LYS A 25 -24.18 2.50 9.14
N GLN A 26 -24.52 2.70 7.87
CA GLN A 26 -25.70 2.12 7.24
C GLN A 26 -25.47 0.69 6.74
N LEU A 27 -24.24 0.17 6.74
CA LEU A 27 -23.92 -1.21 6.29
C LEU A 27 -24.78 -2.29 6.95
N PRO A 28 -24.97 -2.30 8.29
CA PRO A 28 -25.81 -3.32 8.94
C PRO A 28 -27.28 -3.28 8.50
N ASN A 29 -27.74 -2.12 8.05
CA ASN A 29 -29.14 -1.88 7.67
C ASN A 29 -29.34 -1.91 6.14
N ALA A 30 -28.26 -2.10 5.36
CA ALA A 30 -28.31 -2.03 3.91
C ALA A 30 -28.78 -3.35 3.30
N THR A 31 -30.09 -3.49 3.14
CA THR A 31 -30.71 -4.69 2.52
C THR A 31 -30.63 -4.66 0.99
N HIS A 32 -30.57 -3.46 0.40
CA HIS A 32 -30.61 -3.30 -1.07
C HIS A 32 -29.21 -3.22 -1.68
N PRO A 33 -28.95 -3.92 -2.81
CA PRO A 33 -27.63 -3.94 -3.44
C PRO A 33 -27.20 -2.56 -3.96
N SER A 34 -28.15 -1.71 -4.37
CA SER A 34 -27.86 -0.33 -4.78
C SER A 34 -27.29 0.50 -3.64
N GLN A 35 -27.82 0.35 -2.42
CA GLN A 35 -27.35 1.05 -1.23
C GLN A 35 -25.94 0.60 -0.85
N ILE A 36 -25.67 -0.72 -0.91
CA ILE A 36 -24.33 -1.26 -0.65
C ILE A 36 -23.31 -0.70 -1.65
N HIS A 37 -23.64 -0.68 -2.96
CA HIS A 37 -22.76 -0.08 -3.97
C HIS A 37 -22.53 1.41 -3.72
N GLN A 38 -23.57 2.15 -3.31
CA GLN A 38 -23.43 3.57 -2.98
C GLN A 38 -22.50 3.79 -1.80
N ILE A 39 -22.64 3.00 -0.73
CA ILE A 39 -21.76 3.05 0.44
C ILE A 39 -20.31 2.78 0.01
N TYR A 40 -20.09 1.71 -0.76
CA TYR A 40 -18.75 1.37 -1.25
C TYR A 40 -18.13 2.50 -2.09
N SER A 41 -18.92 3.08 -3.02
CA SER A 41 -18.44 4.18 -3.86
C SER A 41 -18.05 5.41 -3.03
N THR A 42 -18.81 5.71 -1.96
CA THR A 42 -18.54 6.82 -1.05
C THR A 42 -17.25 6.58 -0.27
N LEU A 43 -17.05 5.37 0.28
CA LEU A 43 -15.81 5.00 0.97
C LEU A 43 -14.60 5.07 0.04
N HIS A 44 -14.76 4.57 -1.18
CA HIS A 44 -13.68 4.56 -2.17
C HIS A 44 -13.29 5.99 -2.59
N SER A 45 -14.27 6.88 -2.77
CA SER A 45 -14.02 8.29 -3.06
C SER A 45 -13.25 8.97 -1.94
N ALA A 46 -13.64 8.76 -0.68
CA ALA A 46 -12.94 9.33 0.47
C ALA A 46 -11.49 8.81 0.57
N HIS A 47 -11.26 7.53 0.26
CA HIS A 47 -9.91 6.97 0.19
C HIS A 47 -9.05 7.64 -0.89
N HIS A 48 -9.60 7.85 -2.10
CA HIS A 48 -8.89 8.58 -3.16
C HIS A 48 -8.54 10.01 -2.75
N HIS A 49 -9.45 10.70 -2.06
CA HIS A 49 -9.20 12.04 -1.56
C HIS A 49 -8.05 12.04 -0.53
N LEU A 50 -8.04 11.09 0.40
CA LEU A 50 -6.97 10.95 1.38
C LEU A 50 -5.63 10.63 0.71
N SER A 51 -5.61 9.69 -0.23
CA SER A 51 -4.41 9.31 -0.97
C SER A 51 -3.83 10.48 -1.77
N SER A 52 -4.69 11.24 -2.44
CA SER A 52 -4.30 12.45 -3.17
C SER A 52 -3.76 13.52 -2.22
N PHE A 53 -4.41 13.74 -1.07
CA PHE A 53 -3.98 14.70 -0.07
C PHE A 53 -2.58 14.35 0.47
N LEU A 54 -2.36 13.11 0.89
CA LEU A 54 -1.06 12.64 1.39
C LEU A 54 0.05 12.71 0.31
N SER A 55 -0.29 12.43 -0.95
CA SER A 55 0.66 12.52 -2.06
C SER A 55 1.08 13.97 -2.35
N GLN A 56 0.19 14.94 -2.11
CA GLN A 56 0.52 16.36 -2.21
C GLN A 56 1.41 16.80 -1.05
N SER A 57 1.13 16.35 0.17
CA SER A 57 1.95 16.63 1.36
C SER A 57 3.34 15.99 1.30
N ALA A 58 3.51 14.87 0.59
CA ALA A 58 4.77 14.15 0.45
C ALA A 58 5.72 14.70 -0.63
N ARG A 59 5.43 15.86 -1.23
CA ARG A 59 6.38 16.56 -2.13
C ARG A 59 7.56 17.15 -1.34
N LEU A 60 8.41 16.28 -0.80
CA LEU A 60 9.79 16.63 -0.52
C LEU A 60 10.50 16.90 -1.86
N PRO A 61 11.38 17.91 -1.94
CA PRO A 61 12.18 18.13 -3.13
C PRO A 61 12.94 16.84 -3.48
N PRO A 62 13.01 16.45 -4.77
CA PRO A 62 13.77 15.28 -5.17
C PRO A 62 15.22 15.45 -4.69
N PRO A 63 15.86 14.41 -4.12
CA PRO A 63 17.26 14.49 -3.78
C PRO A 63 18.03 14.82 -5.07
N THR A 64 18.64 16.00 -5.10
CA THR A 64 19.66 16.33 -6.09
C THR A 64 20.78 15.31 -5.93
N PHE A 65 20.76 14.27 -6.75
CA PHE A 65 21.86 13.32 -6.88
C PHE A 65 23.07 14.09 -7.40
N LEU A 66 23.92 14.54 -6.48
CA LEU A 66 25.30 14.89 -6.79
C LEU A 66 26.00 13.60 -7.28
N PRO A 67 26.77 13.64 -8.37
CA PRO A 67 27.43 12.46 -8.88
C PRO A 67 28.72 12.24 -8.10
N HIS A 68 28.70 11.58 -6.95
CA HIS A 68 29.93 11.19 -6.26
C HIS A 68 29.82 9.81 -5.59
N HIS A 69 30.51 8.86 -6.22
CA HIS A 69 31.42 7.86 -5.63
C HIS A 69 31.05 7.08 -4.34
N HIS A 70 31.17 5.76 -4.50
CA HIS A 70 31.56 4.74 -3.53
C HIS A 70 30.59 4.36 -2.39
N HIS A 71 29.96 3.19 -2.61
CA HIS A 71 29.41 2.29 -1.60
C HIS A 71 30.48 1.76 -0.62
N PRO A 72 30.15 1.67 0.69
CA PRO A 72 30.35 0.42 1.43
C PRO A 72 29.08 -0.04 2.22
N PRO A 73 29.04 -1.32 2.65
CA PRO A 73 27.83 -2.06 3.08
C PRO A 73 27.33 -1.73 4.50
N PRO A 74 26.10 -2.16 4.87
CA PRO A 74 25.45 -1.74 6.11
C PRO A 74 26.04 -2.46 7.33
N LEU A 75 26.61 -1.69 8.26
CA LEU A 75 26.87 -2.16 9.61
C LEU A 75 25.75 -1.65 10.53
N ASN A 76 24.79 -2.54 10.80
CA ASN A 76 24.15 -2.74 12.11
C ASN A 76 24.40 -1.61 13.13
N SER A 77 23.61 -0.55 13.03
CA SER A 77 23.55 0.54 14.01
C SER A 77 22.29 0.39 14.83
N VAL A 78 22.43 -0.26 15.98
CA VAL A 78 21.46 -0.18 17.08
C VAL A 78 21.74 1.11 17.84
N SER A 79 20.93 2.14 17.61
CA SER A 79 20.95 3.33 18.47
C SER A 79 19.89 3.16 19.56
N SER A 80 20.37 2.93 20.78
CA SER A 80 19.59 3.02 22.02
C SER A 80 19.13 4.46 22.26
N PRO A 81 17.88 4.72 22.65
CA PRO A 81 17.56 5.89 23.44
C PRO A 81 17.84 5.58 24.91
N VAL A 82 18.79 6.33 25.49
CA VAL A 82 18.90 6.55 26.93
C VAL A 82 17.59 7.23 27.37
N CYS A 83 16.74 6.52 28.11
CA CYS A 83 15.63 7.17 28.79
C CYS A 83 16.21 7.72 30.10
N SER A 84 16.16 9.03 30.22
CA SER A 84 16.48 9.78 31.42
C SER A 84 15.55 9.37 32.56
N ASP A 85 16.12 9.36 33.77
CA ASP A 85 15.47 9.40 35.08
C ASP A 85 14.27 10.37 35.13
N ASP A 86 13.39 10.11 36.12
CA ASP A 86 12.21 10.87 36.59
C ASP A 86 10.88 10.56 35.88
N ASP A 87 10.20 9.49 36.31
CA ASP A 87 8.88 9.55 36.99
C ASP A 87 8.41 8.13 37.35
N ASP A 88 8.00 7.95 38.60
CA ASP A 88 7.63 6.70 39.26
C ASP A 88 6.21 6.27 38.84
N HIS A 89 6.10 5.47 37.78
CA HIS A 89 4.88 4.70 37.50
C HIS A 89 5.23 3.32 36.90
N GLU A 90 5.10 2.30 37.73
CA GLU A 90 5.10 0.87 37.36
C GLU A 90 4.30 0.62 36.08
N ILE A 91 5.00 0.33 34.99
CA ILE A 91 4.40 -0.39 33.86
C ILE A 91 4.45 -1.87 34.24
N GLU A 92 3.53 -2.31 35.09
CA GLU A 92 3.25 -3.74 35.24
C GLU A 92 2.88 -4.30 33.86
N PRO A 93 3.58 -5.33 33.34
CA PRO A 93 3.17 -5.98 32.11
C PRO A 93 1.83 -6.69 32.34
N MET A 94 0.79 -6.31 31.59
CA MET A 94 -0.52 -6.96 31.69
C MET A 94 -0.39 -8.46 31.44
N GLN A 95 -0.58 -9.23 32.51
CA GLN A 95 -0.59 -10.67 32.54
C GLN A 95 -1.72 -11.21 31.64
N VAL A 96 -1.33 -11.91 30.57
CA VAL A 96 -2.25 -12.65 29.70
C VAL A 96 -2.89 -13.77 30.54
N GLY A 97 -4.19 -13.67 30.80
CA GLY A 97 -4.97 -14.74 31.38
C GLY A 97 -5.09 -15.89 30.37
N ASP A 98 -4.37 -16.98 30.64
CA ASP A 98 -4.58 -18.27 30.00
C ASP A 98 -5.75 -18.96 30.70
N GLY A 99 -6.87 -19.07 29.98
CA GLY A 99 -8.04 -19.85 30.35
C GLY A 99 -8.00 -21.17 29.57
N ASP A 100 -7.71 -22.20 30.33
CA ASP A 100 -7.72 -23.64 30.13
C ASP A 100 -8.81 -24.22 29.21
N GLU A 101 -8.42 -25.05 28.23
CA GLU A 101 -9.03 -26.38 28.11
C GLU A 101 -8.14 -27.43 27.41
N GLU A 102 -8.16 -28.60 28.02
CA GLU A 102 -7.37 -29.81 27.83
C GLU A 102 -7.79 -30.57 26.55
N VAL A 103 -6.86 -30.81 25.62
CA VAL A 103 -6.99 -31.89 24.62
C VAL A 103 -5.69 -32.67 24.48
N GLU A 104 -5.69 -33.82 25.14
CA GLU A 104 -5.23 -35.14 24.71
C GLU A 104 -3.98 -35.29 23.82
N ALA A 105 -3.13 -36.19 24.31
CA ALA A 105 -1.88 -36.65 23.74
C ALA A 105 -1.93 -37.08 22.28
N GLY A 106 -0.82 -36.80 21.59
CA GLY A 106 -0.33 -37.70 20.54
C GLY A 106 -0.57 -37.23 19.11
N GLN A 107 0.26 -36.28 18.66
CA GLN A 107 0.96 -36.37 17.39
C GLN A 107 2.04 -35.31 17.33
N SER A 108 3.19 -35.65 16.74
CA SER A 108 4.24 -34.70 16.40
C SER A 108 3.77 -33.92 15.18
N TRP A 109 3.16 -32.75 15.41
CA TRP A 109 3.00 -31.75 14.37
C TRP A 109 3.69 -30.52 14.94
N LYS A 110 4.95 -30.35 14.54
CA LYS A 110 5.66 -29.09 14.70
C LYS A 110 4.67 -28.00 14.27
N PRO A 111 4.50 -26.90 15.04
CA PRO A 111 3.71 -25.78 14.56
C PRO A 111 4.42 -25.29 13.30
N THR A 112 3.90 -25.70 12.14
CA THR A 112 4.36 -25.20 10.86
C THR A 112 4.13 -23.72 10.94
N THR A 113 5.22 -22.98 11.10
CA THR A 113 5.12 -21.52 11.17
C THR A 113 4.35 -21.08 9.94
N THR A 114 3.49 -20.08 10.07
CA THR A 114 2.62 -19.61 8.98
C THR A 114 3.39 -19.38 7.66
N VAL A 115 4.69 -19.09 7.78
CA VAL A 115 5.67 -18.98 6.69
C VAL A 115 5.87 -20.29 5.91
N GLU A 116 6.01 -21.44 6.57
CA GLU A 116 6.23 -22.76 5.94
C GLU A 116 5.01 -23.19 5.11
N VAL A 117 3.80 -22.91 5.60
CA VAL A 117 2.54 -23.16 4.88
C VAL A 117 2.42 -22.29 3.63
N VAL A 118 2.85 -21.02 3.72
CA VAL A 118 2.86 -20.11 2.56
C VAL A 118 3.92 -20.52 1.54
N GLU A 119 5.12 -20.88 1.99
CA GLU A 119 6.21 -21.35 1.13
C GLU A 119 5.79 -22.59 0.34
N GLU A 120 5.20 -23.58 0.99
CA GLU A 120 4.68 -24.77 0.34
C GLU A 120 3.60 -24.43 -0.71
N ARG A 121 2.67 -23.53 -0.37
CA ARG A 121 1.62 -23.09 -1.29
C ARG A 121 2.15 -22.30 -2.49
N MET A 122 3.32 -21.66 -2.37
CA MET A 122 3.96 -20.92 -3.45
C MET A 122 4.81 -21.80 -4.37
N ARG A 123 5.23 -23.00 -3.94
CA ARG A 123 6.02 -23.93 -4.77
C ARG A 123 5.29 -24.35 -6.04
N ASP A 124 3.96 -24.42 -6.00
CA ASP A 124 3.13 -24.83 -7.13
C ASP A 124 2.70 -23.67 -8.05
N CYS A 125 3.05 -22.42 -7.72
CA CYS A 125 2.71 -21.23 -8.52
C CYS A 125 3.70 -20.98 -9.66
N PHE A 126 3.91 -21.97 -10.54
CA PHE A 126 4.76 -21.80 -11.72
C PHE A 126 3.98 -21.05 -12.82
N ILE A 127 4.08 -19.72 -12.84
CA ILE A 127 3.49 -18.88 -13.89
C ILE A 127 4.26 -19.12 -15.19
N GLN A 128 3.80 -20.08 -16.01
CA GLN A 128 4.26 -20.20 -17.38
C GLN A 128 3.68 -19.04 -18.19
N ASN A 129 4.42 -17.93 -18.25
CA ASN A 129 4.09 -16.80 -19.11
C ASN A 129 4.43 -17.12 -20.58
N LYS A 130 3.92 -18.26 -21.10
CA LYS A 130 3.88 -18.59 -22.52
C LYS A 130 2.66 -17.91 -23.14
N ARG A 131 2.54 -16.58 -23.01
CA ARG A 131 1.67 -15.82 -23.90
C ARG A 131 2.23 -16.03 -25.32
N PRO A 132 1.49 -16.62 -26.26
CA PRO A 132 1.91 -16.61 -27.66
C PRO A 132 2.11 -15.14 -28.05
N LYS A 133 3.35 -14.75 -28.34
CA LYS A 133 3.65 -13.39 -28.80
C LYS A 133 2.85 -13.20 -30.08
N ARG A 134 1.82 -12.36 -30.03
CA ARG A 134 1.02 -12.01 -31.21
C ARG A 134 2.00 -11.60 -32.32
N PRO A 135 1.91 -12.19 -33.53
CA PRO A 135 2.75 -11.72 -34.62
C PRO A 135 2.44 -10.23 -34.85
N LEU A 136 3.49 -9.40 -34.80
CA LEU A 136 3.36 -8.01 -35.21
C LEU A 136 3.00 -8.00 -36.69
N SER A 137 1.96 -7.23 -37.06
CA SER A 137 1.63 -7.01 -38.46
C SER A 137 2.88 -6.49 -39.20
N PRO A 138 3.18 -6.97 -40.42
CA PRO A 138 4.30 -6.46 -41.19
C PRO A 138 4.02 -5.01 -41.58
N SER A 139 4.78 -4.07 -41.01
CA SER A 139 4.79 -2.68 -41.46
C SER A 139 5.45 -2.62 -42.83
N SER A 140 4.64 -2.57 -43.89
CA SER A 140 5.10 -2.29 -45.24
C SER A 140 5.18 -0.77 -45.41
N ALA A 141 6.38 -0.20 -45.35
CA ALA A 141 6.65 1.11 -45.90
C ALA A 141 8.05 1.14 -46.53
N PRO A 142 8.10 1.10 -47.87
CA PRO A 142 8.95 2.02 -48.62
C PRO A 142 8.14 2.61 -49.78
N ARG A 143 8.40 3.78 -50.37
CA ARG A 143 9.57 4.64 -50.45
C ARG A 143 9.00 5.96 -50.99
N TRP A 144 9.25 7.07 -50.32
CA TRP A 144 9.09 8.39 -50.89
C TRP A 144 9.91 8.44 -52.19
N ARG A 145 9.25 8.58 -53.34
CA ARG A 145 9.93 8.89 -54.59
C ARG A 145 10.30 10.37 -54.52
N VAL A 146 11.58 10.66 -54.31
CA VAL A 146 12.16 11.92 -54.78
C VAL A 146 12.21 11.82 -56.29
N SER A 147 11.27 12.45 -56.98
CA SER A 147 11.48 12.76 -58.39
C SER A 147 12.28 14.05 -58.45
N SER A 148 13.58 13.88 -58.70
CA SER A 148 14.51 14.96 -59.01
C SER A 148 14.09 15.73 -60.25
N ARG A 149 14.28 17.05 -60.17
CA ARG A 149 14.39 18.09 -61.21
C ARG A 149 14.71 17.58 -62.62
N ARG A 150 14.17 18.27 -63.63
CA ARG A 150 14.96 18.90 -64.70
C ARG A 150 14.18 20.05 -65.34
N LEU A 151 14.97 21.02 -65.79
CA LEU A 151 14.64 22.30 -66.44
C LEU A 151 13.85 22.13 -67.73
#